data_AF-A0A3G8ZB09-F1
#
_entry.id   AF-A0A3G8ZB09-F1
#
_cell.length_a   1.000
_cell.length_b   1.000
_cell.length_c   1.000
_cell.angle_alpha   90.00
_cell.angle_beta   90.00
_cell.angle_gamma   90.00
#
_symmetry.space_group_name_H-M   'P 1'
#
loop_
_entity.id
_entity.type
_entity.pdbx_description
1 polymer ?
#
loop_
_entity_poly.entity_id
_entity_poly.type
_entity_poly.pdbx_seq_one_letter_code
_entity_poly.pdbx_strand_id
1 'polypeptide(L)'
;MINLTEKAPDLIAMEIKMHLPLTEIFAFLQMKGYEIKAFTFNVPPSEEFLIIEPGFTVNTFTACKPGEEQGYNTLYLKVFEKEIKEFLKEF
;
A
#
# COMPACT_ATOMS: atom_id res chain seq x y z
N MET A 1 12.78 -11.19 7.87
CA MET A 1 12.98 -12.65 7.78
C MET A 1 12.64 -13.07 6.37
N ILE A 2 13.49 -13.86 5.71
CA ILE A 2 13.27 -14.35 4.35
C ILE A 2 13.06 -15.87 4.46
N ASN A 3 11.90 -16.35 4.03
CA ASN A 3 11.58 -17.77 3.98
C ASN A 3 11.56 -18.25 2.53
N LEU A 4 12.24 -19.36 2.27
CA LEU A 4 12.28 -20.02 0.97
C LEU A 4 11.61 -21.38 1.11
N THR A 5 10.59 -21.65 0.31
CA THR A 5 9.92 -22.95 0.28
C THR A 5 9.89 -23.47 -1.16
N GLU A 6 10.34 -24.70 -1.36
CA GLU A 6 10.20 -25.39 -2.65
C GLU A 6 8.72 -25.78 -2.85
N LYS A 7 8.11 -25.32 -3.96
CA LYS A 7 6.80 -25.76 -4.43
C LYS A 7 6.93 -26.45 -5.78
N ALA A 8 6.24 -27.58 -5.94
CA ALA A 8 6.14 -28.26 -7.22
C ALA A 8 5.12 -27.58 -8.16
N PRO A 9 5.30 -27.64 -9.49
CA PRO A 9 6.51 -28.02 -10.21
C PRO A 9 7.38 -26.76 -10.41
N ASP A 10 8.60 -26.75 -9.88
CA ASP A 10 9.63 -25.74 -10.12
C ASP A 10 9.34 -24.27 -9.71
N LEU A 11 8.65 -24.03 -8.59
CA LEU A 11 8.48 -22.69 -8.05
C LEU A 11 9.14 -22.55 -6.67
N ILE A 12 10.19 -21.72 -6.58
CA ILE A 12 10.72 -21.29 -5.28
C ILE A 12 9.84 -20.14 -4.80
N ALA A 13 9.02 -20.39 -3.77
CA ALA A 13 8.24 -19.34 -3.14
C ALA A 13 9.14 -18.57 -2.16
N MET A 14 9.34 -17.28 -2.43
CA MET A 14 10.05 -16.36 -1.54
C MET A 14 9.05 -15.51 -0.77
N GLU A 15 9.08 -15.60 0.56
CA GLU A 15 8.30 -14.75 1.45
C GLU A 15 9.22 -13.81 2.22
N ILE A 16 8.99 -12.50 2.09
CA ILE A 16 9.74 -11.47 2.80
C ILE A 16 8.80 -10.81 3.80
N LYS A 17 9.10 -10.99 5.10
CA LYS A 17 8.44 -10.25 6.18
C LYS A 17 9.36 -9.14 6.67
N MET A 18 8.89 -7.90 6.54
CA MET A 18 9.61 -6.68 6.92
C MET A 18 8.82 -5.90 7.97
N HIS A 19 9.54 -5.25 8.88
CA HIS A 19 9.01 -4.27 9.82
C HIS A 19 9.67 -2.94 9.50
N LEU A 20 8.97 -2.10 8.76
CA LEU A 20 9.48 -0.81 8.31
C LEU A 20 8.77 0.33 9.05
N PRO A 21 9.52 1.31 9.59
CA PRO A 21 8.95 2.57 10.02
C PRO A 21 8.23 3.29 8.87
N LEU A 22 7.16 4.00 9.20
CA LEU A 22 6.41 4.82 8.24
C LEU A 22 7.32 5.81 7.49
N THR A 23 8.29 6.39 8.19
CA THR A 23 9.26 7.35 7.66
C THR A 23 10.14 6.74 6.57
N GLU A 24 10.50 5.46 6.67
CA GLU A 24 11.31 4.77 5.66
C GLU A 24 10.49 4.49 4.40
N ILE A 25 9.20 4.14 4.56
CA ILE A 25 8.27 3.98 3.44
C ILE A 25 8.13 5.31 2.68
N PHE A 26 7.98 6.43 3.41
CA PHE A 26 7.88 7.74 2.80
C PHE A 26 9.17 8.14 2.08
N ALA A 27 10.33 7.92 2.70
CA ALA A 27 11.61 8.20 2.08
C ALA A 27 11.79 7.41 0.77
N PHE A 28 11.46 6.11 0.77
CA PHE A 28 11.51 5.28 -0.42
C PHE A 28 10.62 5.82 -1.56
N LEU A 29 9.37 6.17 -1.23
CA LEU A 29 8.43 6.72 -2.21
C LEU A 29 8.89 8.09 -2.75
N GLN A 30 9.42 8.95 -1.88
CA GLN A 30 9.98 10.24 -2.27
C GLN A 30 11.20 10.08 -3.20
N MET A 31 12.08 9.11 -2.93
CA MET A 31 13.20 8.79 -3.82
C MET A 31 12.73 8.34 -5.21
N LYS A 32 11.56 7.71 -5.31
CA LYS A 32 10.92 7.32 -6.58
C LYS A 32 10.16 8.46 -7.26
N GLY A 33 10.18 9.67 -6.69
CA GLY A 33 9.56 10.87 -7.27
C GLY A 33 8.08 11.05 -6.91
N TYR A 34 7.58 10.35 -5.89
CA TYR A 34 6.23 10.57 -5.39
C TYR A 34 6.19 11.70 -4.36
N GLU A 35 5.13 12.51 -4.41
CA GLU A 35 4.80 13.49 -3.39
C GLU A 35 3.84 12.85 -2.38
N ILE A 36 4.23 12.88 -1.10
CA ILE A 36 3.40 12.36 0.00
C ILE A 36 2.48 13.46 0.51
N LYS A 37 1.17 13.20 0.50
CA LYS A 37 0.14 14.15 0.95
C LYS A 37 -0.79 13.48 1.95
N ALA A 38 -1.26 14.24 2.94
CA ALA A 38 -2.32 13.79 3.82
C ALA A 38 -3.61 13.58 3.00
N PHE A 39 -4.32 12.50 3.28
CA PHE A 39 -5.56 12.15 2.62
C PHE A 39 -6.56 11.66 3.65
N THR A 40 -7.76 12.21 3.60
CA THR A 40 -8.85 11.83 4.48
C THR A 40 -10.03 11.42 3.63
N PHE A 41 -10.62 10.27 3.93
CA PHE A 41 -11.87 9.87 3.30
C PHE A 41 -12.87 9.44 4.36
N ASN A 42 -14.13 9.78 4.09
CA ASN A 42 -15.27 9.44 4.93
C ASN A 42 -16.01 8.28 4.27
N VAL A 43 -16.16 7.20 5.01
CA VAL A 43 -17.05 6.11 4.65
C VAL A 43 -18.40 6.41 5.29
N PRO A 44 -19.46 6.63 4.50
CA PRO A 44 -20.78 6.90 5.05
C PRO A 44 -21.30 5.64 5.78
N PRO A 45 -22.18 5.80 6.78
CA PRO A 45 -22.87 4.67 7.38
C PRO A 45 -23.67 3.92 6.32
N SER A 46 -23.67 2.59 6.40
CA SER A 46 -24.49 1.73 5.55
C SER A 46 -25.48 0.95 6.41
N GLU A 47 -26.74 0.97 6.00
CA GLU A 47 -27.77 0.08 6.51
C GLU A 47 -28.19 -0.86 5.39
N GLU A 48 -27.80 -2.12 5.53
CA GLU A 48 -28.27 -3.23 4.71
C GLU A 48 -29.18 -4.14 5.54
N PHE A 49 -29.86 -5.08 4.88
CA PHE A 49 -30.98 -5.85 5.42
C PHE A 49 -30.75 -6.45 6.84
N LEU A 50 -29.52 -6.87 7.15
CA LEU A 50 -29.13 -7.42 8.45
C LEU A 50 -27.87 -6.76 9.04
N ILE A 51 -27.29 -5.76 8.36
CA ILE A 51 -25.98 -5.21 8.70
C ILE A 51 -26.12 -3.69 8.82
N ILE A 52 -25.77 -3.16 9.99
CA ILE A 52 -25.68 -1.73 10.26
C ILE A 52 -24.20 -1.43 10.49
N GLU A 53 -23.52 -0.86 9.50
CA GLU A 53 -22.13 -0.43 9.66
C GLU A 53 -22.10 1.07 9.97
N PRO A 54 -21.53 1.47 11.11
CA PRO A 54 -21.35 2.88 11.41
C PRO A 54 -20.36 3.49 10.43
N GLY A 55 -20.64 4.72 9.98
CA GLY A 55 -19.70 5.48 9.17
C GLY A 55 -18.40 5.73 9.93
N PHE A 56 -17.30 5.79 9.21
CA PHE A 56 -15.98 6.03 9.80
C PHE A 56 -15.13 6.92 8.90
N THR A 57 -14.22 7.65 9.52
CA THR A 57 -13.24 8.49 8.84
C THR A 57 -11.88 7.81 8.91
N VAL A 58 -11.23 7.70 7.76
CA VAL A 58 -9.85 7.21 7.68
C VAL A 58 -8.94 8.39 7.36
N ASN A 59 -8.02 8.67 8.28
CA ASN A 59 -6.94 9.62 8.08
C ASN A 59 -5.68 8.85 7.68
N THR A 60 -5.16 9.14 6.50
CA THR A 60 -4.03 8.41 5.93
C THR A 60 -3.20 9.32 5.02
N PHE A 61 -2.29 8.74 4.25
CA PHE A 61 -1.47 9.44 3.28
C PHE A 61 -1.64 8.84 1.87
N THR A 62 -1.44 9.67 0.86
CA THR A 62 -1.32 9.26 -0.53
C THR A 62 0.08 9.57 -1.05
N ALA A 63 0.53 8.80 -2.03
CA ALA A 63 1.75 9.02 -2.77
C ALA A 63 1.38 9.24 -4.24
N CYS A 64 1.50 10.49 -4.72
CA CYS A 64 1.06 10.89 -6.05
C CYS A 64 2.25 11.41 -6.87
N LYS A 65 2.29 11.10 -8.16
CA LYS A 65 3.19 11.81 -9.09
C LYS A 65 2.64 13.20 -9.42
N PRO A 66 3.46 14.12 -9.95
CA PRO A 66 2.99 15.43 -10.38
C PRO A 66 1.79 15.31 -11.34
N GLY A 67 0.66 15.93 -10.98
CA GLY A 67 -0.58 15.92 -11.76
C GLY A 67 -1.52 14.73 -11.50
N GLU A 68 -1.16 13.81 -10.60
CA GLU A 68 -2.01 12.69 -10.21
C GLU A 68 -2.94 13.07 -9.04
N GLU A 69 -4.20 12.65 -9.11
CA GLU A 69 -5.19 12.93 -8.07
C GLU A 69 -5.04 12.02 -6.84
N GLN A 70 -5.42 12.55 -5.68
CA GLN A 70 -5.49 11.77 -4.45
C GLN A 70 -6.71 10.85 -4.48
N GLY A 71 -6.53 9.59 -4.08
CA GLY A 71 -7.61 8.63 -4.06
C GLY A 71 -7.20 7.28 -3.48
N TYR A 72 -8.15 6.34 -3.49
CA TYR A 72 -7.95 5.01 -2.93
C TYR A 72 -6.86 4.18 -3.63
N ASN A 73 -6.54 4.49 -4.88
CA ASN A 73 -5.50 3.82 -5.65
C ASN A 73 -4.12 4.44 -5.43
N THR A 74 -4.07 5.68 -4.94
CA THR A 74 -2.84 6.41 -4.65
C THR A 74 -2.49 6.39 -3.17
N LEU A 75 -3.17 5.57 -2.34
CA LEU A 75 -2.80 5.34 -0.95
C LEU A 75 -1.34 4.88 -0.84
N TYR A 76 -0.58 5.49 0.07
CA TYR A 76 0.87 5.30 0.13
C TYR A 76 1.30 3.83 0.26
N LEU A 77 0.56 3.00 1.02
CA LEU A 77 0.85 1.57 1.16
C LEU A 77 0.64 0.78 -0.13
N LYS A 78 -0.40 1.11 -0.92
CA LYS A 78 -0.65 0.45 -2.20
C LYS A 78 0.41 0.81 -3.22
N VAL A 79 0.79 2.10 -3.26
CA VAL A 79 1.87 2.58 -4.14
C VAL A 79 3.20 1.93 -3.73
N PHE A 80 3.49 1.87 -2.42
CA PHE A 80 4.68 1.19 -1.91
C PHE A 80 4.72 -0.29 -2.27
N GLU A 81 3.60 -1.01 -2.09
CA GLU A 81 3.50 -2.43 -2.46
C GLU A 81 3.74 -2.65 -3.96
N LYS A 82 3.22 -1.76 -4.80
CA LYS A 82 3.46 -1.81 -6.25
C LYS A 82 4.95 -1.60 -6.57
N GLU A 83 5.53 -0.52 -6.05
CA GLU A 83 6.92 -0.15 -6.33
C GLU A 83 7.93 -1.18 -5.80
N ILE A 84 7.69 -1.77 -4.63
CA ILE A 84 8.59 -2.80 -4.08
C ILE A 84 8.48 -4.11 -4.87
N LYS A 85 7.28 -4.47 -5.36
CA LYS A 85 7.10 -5.62 -6.24
C LYS A 85 7.77 -5.42 -7.59
N GLU A 86 7.70 -4.21 -8.15
CA GLU A 86 8.42 -3.87 -9.38
C GLU A 86 9.93 -3.92 -9.15
N PHE A 87 10.42 -3.33 -8.05
CA PHE A 87 11.83 -3.41 -7.67
C PHE A 87 12.32 -4.85 -7.52
N LEU A 88 11.56 -5.73 -6.85
CA LEU A 88 11.94 -7.14 -6.66
C LEU A 88 11.82 -7.99 -7.93
N LYS A 89 11.05 -7.56 -8.95
CA LYS A 89 10.98 -8.24 -10.26
C LYS A 89 12.15 -7.88 -11.19
N GLU A 90 12.81 -6.75 -10.95
CA GLU A 90 13.99 -6.33 -11.71
C GLU A 90 15.24 -7.15 -11.36
N PHE A 91 15.20 -7.94 -10.28
CA PHE A 91 16.27 -8.85 -9.83
C PHE A 91 15.88 -10.32 -10.05
#